data_AF-A0A2G0QEB8-F1
#
_entry.id   AF-A0A2G0QEB8-F1
#
_cell.length_a   1.000
_cell.length_b   1.000
_cell.length_c   1.000
_cell.angle_alpha   90.00
_cell.angle_beta   90.00
_cell.angle_gamma   90.00
#
_symmetry.space_group_name_H-M   'P 1'
#
loop_
_entity.id
_entity.type
_entity.pdbx_description
1 polymer ?
#
loop_
_entity_poly.entity_id
_entity_poly.type
_entity_poly.pdbx_seq_one_letter_code
_entity_poly.pdbx_strand_id
1 'polypeptide(L)'
;MYLIPWYISNTAGEPAFLATTAMFSAILLLFLTPVIGKFIDSLNRKSILIFITVIILVLFLFLFLSDDGVSNRLYALICAYVFIQIYFAIFYITRQGFIKDVFMENELYRINAILEIESQSSTLLAASLIILFASSLTSTDIFILLAGMAFISLIMLMLIPYASKIITDRNNPQHSRPKLPLSFLKTDLFCYMAMGAIPF
;
A
#
# COMPACT_ATOMS: atom_id res chain seq x y z
N MET A 1 -3.46 7.68 -4.05
CA MET A 1 -3.40 8.72 -3.03
C MET A 1 -3.54 10.10 -3.61
N TYR A 2 -2.77 10.50 -4.63
CA TYR A 2 -2.76 11.91 -5.12
C TYR A 2 -3.82 12.21 -6.19
N LEU A 3 -4.23 11.20 -6.94
CA LEU A 3 -5.17 11.36 -8.03
C LEU A 3 -6.60 11.70 -7.57
N ILE A 4 -7.10 11.01 -6.54
CA ILE A 4 -8.47 11.23 -6.04
C ILE A 4 -8.63 12.66 -5.49
N PRO A 5 -7.70 13.19 -4.67
CA PRO A 5 -7.67 14.60 -4.31
C PRO A 5 -7.65 15.55 -5.51
N TRP A 6 -6.83 15.28 -6.53
CA TRP A 6 -6.79 16.10 -7.75
C TRP A 6 -8.14 16.10 -8.47
N TYR A 7 -8.75 14.93 -8.64
CA TYR A 7 -10.05 14.80 -9.29
C TYR A 7 -11.15 15.52 -8.51
N ILE A 8 -11.22 15.33 -7.19
CA ILE A 8 -12.19 16.01 -6.32
C ILE A 8 -12.00 17.52 -6.40
N SER A 9 -10.76 18.01 -6.34
CA SER A 9 -10.48 19.45 -6.43
C SER A 9 -10.90 20.06 -7.78
N ASN A 10 -10.77 19.30 -8.87
CA ASN A 10 -11.02 19.82 -10.22
C ASN A 10 -12.48 19.65 -10.67
N THR A 11 -13.20 18.62 -10.19
CA THR A 11 -14.60 18.35 -10.56
C THR A 11 -15.63 18.83 -9.55
N ALA A 12 -15.32 18.83 -8.25
CA ALA A 12 -16.30 19.19 -7.21
C ALA A 12 -16.35 20.70 -6.91
N GLY A 13 -15.38 21.49 -7.39
CA GLY A 13 -15.37 22.95 -7.20
C GLY A 13 -15.20 23.45 -5.76
N GLU A 14 -15.09 22.55 -4.77
CA GLU A 14 -14.96 22.90 -3.35
C GLU A 14 -13.70 22.30 -2.70
N PRO A 15 -12.56 23.01 -2.76
CA PRO A 15 -11.32 22.61 -2.08
C PRO A 15 -11.48 22.38 -0.58
N ALA A 16 -12.43 23.09 0.05
CA ALA A 16 -12.76 22.95 1.47
C ALA A 16 -13.29 21.55 1.82
N PHE A 17 -14.05 20.92 0.92
CA PHE A 17 -14.63 19.60 1.14
C PHE A 17 -13.58 18.48 1.08
N LEU A 18 -12.57 18.64 0.21
CA LEU A 18 -11.41 17.77 0.16
C LEU A 18 -10.56 17.90 1.44
N ALA A 19 -10.28 19.14 1.86
CA ALA A 19 -9.45 19.40 3.03
C ALA A 19 -10.07 18.86 4.32
N THR A 20 -11.39 19.01 4.48
CA THR A 20 -12.13 18.44 5.62
C THR A 20 -12.14 16.91 5.59
N THR A 21 -12.33 16.29 4.41
CA THR A 21 -12.23 14.83 4.24
C THR A 21 -10.83 14.31 4.59
N ALA A 22 -9.77 15.00 4.13
CA ALA A 22 -8.39 14.65 4.43
C ALA A 22 -8.05 14.82 5.91
N MET A 23 -8.54 15.88 6.55
CA MET A 23 -8.37 16.08 8.00
C MET A 23 -9.09 14.99 8.79
N PHE A 24 -10.32 14.64 8.41
CA PHE A 24 -11.07 13.57 9.04
C PHE A 24 -10.37 12.22 8.90
N SER A 25 -9.89 11.88 7.70
CA SER A 25 -9.15 10.63 7.49
C SER A 25 -7.84 10.58 8.28
N ALA A 26 -7.13 11.70 8.39
CA ALA A 26 -5.90 11.79 9.18
C ALA A 26 -6.16 11.58 10.69
N ILE A 27 -7.20 12.23 11.23
CA ILE A 27 -7.60 12.03 12.64
C ILE A 27 -8.01 10.58 12.88
N LEU A 28 -8.83 10.02 11.98
CA LEU A 28 -9.25 8.62 12.07
C LEU A 28 -8.04 7.68 12.07
N LEU A 29 -7.09 7.90 11.15
CA LEU A 29 -5.86 7.11 11.09
C LEU A 29 -4.99 7.24 12.33
N LEU A 30 -4.89 8.43 12.93
CA LEU A 30 -4.11 8.65 14.14
C LEU A 30 -4.58 7.73 15.28
N PHE A 31 -5.89 7.56 15.45
CA PHE A 31 -6.45 6.65 16.45
C PHE A 31 -6.46 5.19 16.01
N LEU A 32 -6.61 4.93 14.70
CA LEU A 32 -6.73 3.57 14.17
C LEU A 32 -5.37 2.86 14.07
N THR A 33 -4.29 3.61 13.83
CA THR A 33 -2.91 3.11 13.70
C THR A 33 -2.46 2.19 14.86
N PRO A 34 -2.60 2.56 16.15
CA PRO A 34 -2.22 1.68 17.25
C PRO A 34 -3.04 0.38 17.31
N VAL A 35 -4.32 0.44 16.93
CA VAL A 35 -5.21 -0.73 16.87
C VAL A 35 -4.78 -1.67 15.73
N ILE A 36 -4.50 -1.09 14.56
CA ILE A 36 -4.00 -1.80 13.38
C ILE A 36 -2.68 -2.51 13.70
N GLY A 37 -1.74 -1.83 14.37
CA GLY A 37 -0.46 -2.42 14.75
C GLY A 37 -0.63 -3.68 15.62
N LYS A 38 -1.46 -3.59 16.67
CA LYS A 38 -1.78 -4.72 17.55
C LYS A 38 -2.43 -5.89 16.78
N PHE A 39 -3.31 -5.59 15.83
CA PHE A 39 -3.99 -6.61 15.02
C PHE A 39 -2.99 -7.32 14.09
N ILE A 40 -2.13 -6.56 13.41
CA ILE A 40 -1.13 -7.07 12.48
C ILE A 40 -0.15 -8.03 13.17
N ASP A 41 0.25 -7.71 14.40
CA ASP A 41 1.20 -8.54 15.16
C ASP A 41 0.66 -9.93 15.54
N SER A 42 -0.67 -10.11 15.52
CA SER A 42 -1.31 -11.39 15.86
C SER A 42 -1.49 -12.35 14.68
N LEU A 43 -1.28 -11.87 13.45
CA LEU A 43 -1.54 -12.62 12.22
C LEU A 43 -0.27 -12.78 11.38
N ASN A 44 -0.31 -13.72 10.44
CA ASN A 44 0.78 -13.87 9.47
C ASN A 44 0.84 -12.65 8.56
N ARG A 45 1.90 -11.85 8.71
CA ARG A 45 2.14 -10.59 7.98
C ARG A 45 2.07 -10.75 6.46
N LYS A 46 2.55 -11.88 5.91
CA LYS A 46 2.42 -12.14 4.46
C LYS A 46 0.94 -12.30 4.05
N SER A 47 0.16 -13.02 4.84
CA SER A 47 -1.26 -13.22 4.56
C SER A 47 -2.04 -11.91 4.61
N ILE A 48 -1.69 -11.01 5.55
CA ILE A 48 -2.27 -9.67 5.63
C ILE A 48 -1.94 -8.88 4.36
N LEU A 49 -0.67 -8.83 3.95
CA LEU A 49 -0.26 -8.12 2.74
C LEU A 49 -1.04 -8.61 1.52
N ILE A 50 -1.21 -9.94 1.35
CA ILE A 50 -1.97 -10.49 0.21
C ILE A 50 -3.43 -10.04 0.30
N PHE A 51 -4.02 -10.18 1.48
CA PHE A 51 -5.42 -9.85 1.70
C PHE A 51 -5.73 -8.37 1.41
N ILE A 52 -4.92 -7.44 1.93
CA ILE A 52 -5.12 -6.01 1.69
C ILE A 52 -4.87 -5.63 0.23
N THR A 53 -3.92 -6.27 -0.46
CA THR A 53 -3.67 -6.04 -1.89
C THR A 53 -4.84 -6.57 -2.75
N VAL A 54 -5.48 -7.67 -2.36
CA VAL A 54 -6.70 -8.13 -3.03
C VAL A 54 -7.85 -7.14 -2.81
N ILE A 55 -8.03 -6.64 -1.59
CA ILE A 55 -9.07 -5.65 -1.29
C ILE A 55 -8.89 -4.38 -2.15
N ILE A 56 -7.67 -3.85 -2.23
CA ILE A 56 -7.44 -2.63 -3.00
C ILE A 56 -7.63 -2.84 -4.51
N LEU A 57 -7.24 -4.02 -5.02
CA LEU A 57 -7.50 -4.39 -6.41
C LEU A 57 -9.00 -4.42 -6.71
N VAL A 58 -9.79 -5.06 -5.84
CA VAL A 58 -11.25 -5.12 -5.98
C VAL A 58 -11.87 -3.72 -5.91
N LEU A 59 -11.37 -2.86 -5.00
CA LEU A 59 -11.81 -1.47 -4.90
C LEU A 59 -11.56 -0.69 -6.21
N PHE A 60 -10.38 -0.83 -6.82
CA PHE A 60 -10.08 -0.15 -8.09
C PHE A 60 -10.92 -0.68 -9.25
N LEU A 61 -11.16 -1.99 -9.33
CA LEU A 61 -12.06 -2.57 -10.31
C LEU A 61 -13.50 -2.10 -10.12
N PHE A 62 -13.96 -1.97 -8.87
CA PHE A 62 -15.27 -1.42 -8.56
C PHE A 62 -15.39 0.05 -9.00
N LEU A 63 -14.38 0.88 -8.75
CA LEU A 63 -14.35 2.28 -9.18
C LEU A 63 -14.27 2.44 -10.69
N PHE A 64 -13.62 1.51 -11.38
CA PHE A 64 -13.62 1.44 -12.85
C PHE A 64 -15.01 1.14 -13.41
N LEU A 65 -15.75 0.22 -12.79
CA LEU A 65 -17.11 -0.17 -13.21
C LEU A 65 -18.19 0.83 -12.78
N SER A 66 -17.92 1.66 -11.77
CA SER A 66 -18.87 2.62 -11.22
C SER A 66 -18.97 3.88 -12.11
N ASP A 67 -19.64 3.75 -13.27
CA ASP A 67 -19.84 4.86 -14.22
C ASP A 67 -21.26 5.46 -14.25
N ASP A 68 -22.09 5.17 -13.25
CA ASP A 68 -23.48 5.64 -13.20
C ASP A 68 -23.66 6.85 -12.26
N GLY A 69 -23.67 8.06 -12.84
CA GLY A 69 -24.16 9.30 -12.22
C GLY A 69 -23.14 10.14 -11.42
N VAL A 70 -23.07 11.45 -11.72
CA VAL A 70 -22.09 12.42 -11.17
C VAL A 70 -22.12 12.50 -9.64
N SER A 71 -23.30 12.45 -9.00
CA SER A 71 -23.42 12.56 -7.54
C SER A 71 -23.00 11.28 -6.81
N ASN A 72 -23.36 10.10 -7.33
CA ASN A 72 -22.94 8.82 -6.75
C ASN A 72 -21.43 8.61 -6.84
N ARG A 73 -20.82 9.06 -7.94
CA ARG A 73 -19.37 8.93 -8.17
C ARG A 73 -18.55 9.71 -7.15
N LEU A 74 -18.97 10.91 -6.77
CA LEU A 74 -18.23 11.74 -5.80
C LEU A 74 -18.15 11.07 -4.42
N TYR A 75 -19.27 10.53 -3.91
CA TYR A 75 -19.26 9.81 -2.64
C TYR A 75 -18.46 8.51 -2.71
N ALA A 76 -18.54 7.77 -3.82
CA ALA A 76 -17.72 6.58 -4.04
C ALA A 76 -16.22 6.90 -3.99
N LEU A 77 -15.79 8.01 -4.59
CA LEU A 77 -14.40 8.47 -4.58
C LEU A 77 -13.92 8.90 -3.19
N ILE A 78 -14.78 9.53 -2.40
CA ILE A 78 -14.46 9.91 -1.01
C ILE A 78 -14.29 8.68 -0.12
N CYS A 79 -15.24 7.75 -0.19
CA CYS A 79 -15.12 6.48 0.51
C CYS A 79 -13.83 5.77 0.08
N ALA A 80 -13.56 5.69 -1.21
CA ALA A 80 -12.33 5.11 -1.74
C ALA A 80 -11.09 5.82 -1.21
N TYR A 81 -11.08 7.15 -1.12
CA TYR A 81 -9.96 7.90 -0.55
C TYR A 81 -9.67 7.47 0.90
N VAL A 82 -10.70 7.39 1.75
CA VAL A 82 -10.54 6.94 3.15
C VAL A 82 -10.05 5.49 3.20
N PHE A 83 -10.61 4.61 2.36
CA PHE A 83 -10.17 3.21 2.28
C PHE A 83 -8.71 3.08 1.83
N ILE A 84 -8.28 3.87 0.85
CA ILE A 84 -6.88 3.90 0.39
C ILE A 84 -5.96 4.34 1.53
N GLN A 85 -6.36 5.33 2.33
CA GLN A 85 -5.58 5.79 3.47
C GLN A 85 -5.43 4.70 4.55
N ILE A 86 -6.51 3.98 4.86
CA ILE A 86 -6.47 2.84 5.77
C ILE A 86 -5.60 1.71 5.20
N TYR A 87 -5.75 1.40 3.92
CA TYR A 87 -4.91 0.42 3.21
C TYR A 87 -3.43 0.77 3.35
N PHE A 88 -3.04 2.01 3.08
CA PHE A 88 -1.65 2.45 3.18
C PHE A 88 -1.12 2.29 4.61
N ALA A 89 -1.90 2.67 5.63
CA ALA A 89 -1.49 2.49 7.02
C ALA A 89 -1.21 1.01 7.35
N ILE A 90 -2.13 0.11 6.98
CA ILE A 90 -1.96 -1.34 7.22
C ILE A 90 -0.77 -1.87 6.42
N PHE A 91 -0.64 -1.48 5.15
CA PHE A 91 0.45 -1.90 4.27
C PHE A 91 1.81 -1.50 4.82
N TYR A 92 2.01 -0.23 5.19
CA TYR A 92 3.29 0.25 5.70
C TYR A 92 3.68 -0.41 7.02
N ILE A 93 2.75 -0.54 7.96
CA ILE A 93 3.02 -1.19 9.26
C ILE A 93 3.38 -2.67 9.05
N THR A 94 2.60 -3.37 8.23
CA THR A 94 2.83 -4.80 7.93
C THR A 94 4.14 -5.01 7.18
N ARG A 95 4.44 -4.16 6.19
CA ARG A 95 5.71 -4.18 5.42
C ARG A 95 6.90 -4.02 6.36
N GLN A 96 6.87 -3.03 7.24
CA GLN A 96 7.95 -2.78 8.20
C GLN A 96 8.14 -3.93 9.19
N GLY A 97 7.06 -4.55 9.65
CA GLY A 97 7.14 -5.78 10.44
C GLY A 97 7.76 -6.93 9.66
N PHE A 98 7.29 -7.17 8.43
CA PHE A 98 7.76 -8.24 7.57
C PHE A 98 9.27 -8.15 7.27
N ILE A 99 9.79 -6.94 7.02
CA ILE A 99 11.22 -6.72 6.82
C ILE A 99 12.04 -7.15 8.05
N LYS A 100 11.58 -6.81 9.26
CA LYS A 100 12.25 -7.21 10.50
C LYS A 100 12.29 -8.73 10.69
N ASP A 101 11.29 -9.44 10.19
CA ASP A 101 11.24 -10.90 10.27
C ASP A 101 12.17 -11.60 9.27
N VAL A 102 12.38 -10.99 8.10
CA VAL A 102 13.15 -11.58 7.00
C VAL A 102 14.66 -11.29 7.12
N PHE A 103 15.03 -10.10 7.59
CA PHE A 103 16.40 -9.60 7.52
C PHE A 103 17.16 -9.59 8.86
N MET A 104 18.49 -9.50 8.77
CA MET A 104 19.37 -9.35 9.93
C MET A 104 19.39 -7.90 10.43
N GLU A 105 19.54 -7.70 11.75
CA GLU A 105 19.47 -6.36 12.38
C GLU A 105 20.53 -5.40 11.85
N ASN A 106 21.72 -5.92 11.53
CA ASN A 106 22.82 -5.16 10.94
C ASN A 106 22.52 -4.64 9.52
N GLU A 107 21.55 -5.24 8.82
CA GLU A 107 21.17 -4.87 7.45
C GLU A 107 19.93 -3.95 7.42
N LEU A 108 19.15 -3.91 8.51
CA LEU A 108 17.90 -3.13 8.58
C LEU A 108 18.09 -1.64 8.30
N TYR A 109 19.20 -1.04 8.75
CA TYR A 109 19.49 0.37 8.48
C TYR A 109 19.56 0.65 6.97
N ARG A 110 20.30 -0.19 6.23
CA ARG A 110 20.49 -0.01 4.79
C ARG A 110 19.19 -0.28 4.02
N ILE A 111 18.42 -1.28 4.45
CA ILE A 111 17.13 -1.62 3.83
C ILE A 111 16.12 -0.50 4.06
N ASN A 112 16.02 0.04 5.28
CA ASN A 112 15.14 1.16 5.59
C ASN A 112 15.51 2.42 4.79
N ALA A 113 16.81 2.71 4.62
CA ALA A 113 17.24 3.81 3.77
C ALA A 113 16.81 3.62 2.31
N ILE A 114 16.96 2.42 1.77
CA ILE A 114 16.52 2.09 0.40
C ILE A 114 15.00 2.26 0.26
N LEU A 115 14.23 1.77 1.24
CA LEU A 115 12.78 1.88 1.26
C LEU A 115 12.26 3.31 1.36
N GLU A 116 12.99 4.16 2.07
CA GLU A 116 12.65 5.57 2.18
C GLU A 116 12.88 6.29 0.84
N ILE A 117 14.03 6.03 0.20
CA ILE A 117 14.33 6.56 -1.14
C ILE A 117 13.29 6.07 -2.16
N GLU A 118 12.91 4.80 -2.07
CA GLU A 118 11.87 4.17 -2.89
C GLU A 118 10.52 4.89 -2.72
N SER A 119 10.04 5.02 -1.49
CA SER A 119 8.77 5.68 -1.16
C SER A 119 8.71 7.14 -1.68
N GLN A 120 9.79 7.91 -1.49
CA GLN A 120 9.84 9.30 -1.93
C GLN A 120 9.95 9.42 -3.45
N SER A 121 10.76 8.56 -4.08
CA SER A 121 10.88 8.52 -5.55
C SER A 121 9.56 8.14 -6.20
N SER A 122 8.88 7.14 -5.63
CA SER A 122 7.57 6.66 -6.05
C SER A 122 6.53 7.79 -5.95
N THR A 123 6.49 8.49 -4.81
CA THR A 123 5.63 9.67 -4.60
C THR A 123 5.88 10.77 -5.64
N LEU A 124 7.14 11.10 -5.90
CA LEU A 124 7.52 12.11 -6.89
C LEU A 124 7.08 11.71 -8.31
N LEU A 125 7.29 10.44 -8.68
CA LEU A 125 6.90 9.91 -9.98
C LEU A 125 5.38 9.91 -10.14
N ALA A 126 4.62 9.49 -9.14
CA ALA A 126 3.16 9.56 -9.17
C ALA A 126 2.66 10.99 -9.32
N ALA A 127 3.18 11.94 -8.53
CA ALA A 127 2.79 13.34 -8.64
C ALA A 127 3.08 13.90 -10.05
N SER A 128 4.25 13.56 -10.60
CA SER A 128 4.67 13.98 -11.95
C SER A 128 3.76 13.38 -13.03
N LEU A 129 3.45 12.07 -12.94
CA LEU A 129 2.55 11.38 -13.86
C LEU A 129 1.14 11.98 -13.82
N ILE A 130 0.63 12.31 -12.63
CA ILE A 130 -0.68 12.97 -12.50
C ILE A 130 -0.68 14.31 -13.22
N ILE A 131 0.35 15.15 -13.03
CA ILE A 131 0.42 16.45 -13.71
C ILE A 131 0.47 16.28 -15.24
N LEU A 132 1.25 15.31 -15.74
CA LEU A 132 1.37 15.06 -17.18
C LEU A 132 0.08 14.52 -17.79
N PHE A 133 -0.63 13.64 -17.08
CA PHE A 133 -1.82 12.97 -17.60
C PHE A 133 -3.15 13.61 -17.20
N ALA A 134 -3.14 14.57 -16.27
CA ALA A 134 -4.31 15.31 -15.80
C ALA A 134 -5.16 15.90 -16.94
N SER A 135 -4.53 16.28 -18.06
CA SER A 135 -5.20 16.88 -19.20
C SER A 135 -5.68 15.88 -20.26
N SER A 136 -5.26 14.61 -20.19
CA SER A 136 -5.43 13.64 -21.28
C SER A 136 -6.10 12.33 -20.88
N LEU A 137 -5.99 11.88 -19.62
CA LEU A 137 -6.59 10.63 -19.17
C LEU A 137 -7.96 10.86 -18.53
N THR A 138 -8.91 9.99 -18.85
CA THR A 138 -10.19 9.93 -18.11
C THR A 138 -9.98 9.27 -16.76
N SER A 139 -10.86 9.57 -15.79
CA SER A 139 -10.82 8.93 -14.47
C SER A 139 -10.83 7.40 -14.54
N THR A 140 -11.52 6.86 -15.53
CA THR A 140 -11.65 5.42 -15.77
C THR A 140 -10.33 4.80 -16.23
N ASP A 141 -9.60 5.47 -17.13
CA ASP A 141 -8.26 5.04 -17.57
C ASP A 141 -7.25 4.98 -16.41
N ILE A 142 -7.42 5.87 -15.43
CA ILE A 142 -6.52 5.88 -14.29
C ILE A 142 -6.85 4.75 -13.32
N PHE A 143 -8.13 4.45 -13.06
CA PHE A 143 -8.49 3.33 -12.18
C PHE A 143 -8.08 1.97 -12.76
N ILE A 144 -8.16 1.78 -14.08
CA ILE A 144 -7.66 0.54 -14.69
C ILE A 144 -6.13 0.42 -14.61
N LEU A 145 -5.40 1.55 -14.74
CA LEU A 145 -3.96 1.58 -14.54
C LEU A 145 -3.59 1.22 -13.09
N LEU A 146 -4.28 1.79 -12.10
CA LEU A 146 -4.09 1.45 -10.69
C LEU A 146 -4.46 -0.01 -10.40
N ALA A 147 -5.53 -0.55 -11.00
CA ALA A 147 -5.86 -1.96 -10.88
C ALA A 147 -4.75 -2.86 -11.45
N GLY A 148 -4.20 -2.52 -12.62
CA GLY A 148 -3.08 -3.24 -13.22
C GLY A 148 -1.84 -3.25 -12.33
N MET A 149 -1.51 -2.11 -11.73
CA MET A 149 -0.43 -1.98 -10.76
C MET A 149 -0.64 -2.83 -9.51
N ALA A 150 -1.85 -2.84 -8.94
CA ALA A 150 -2.20 -3.67 -7.78
C ALA A 150 -2.12 -5.17 -8.12
N PHE A 151 -2.51 -5.54 -9.34
CA PHE A 151 -2.43 -6.92 -9.81
C PHE A 151 -0.98 -7.40 -9.96
N ILE A 152 -0.09 -6.56 -10.51
CA ILE A 152 1.34 -6.86 -10.60
C ILE A 152 1.94 -7.03 -9.19
N SER A 153 1.61 -6.13 -8.25
CA SER A 153 2.03 -6.23 -6.85
C SER A 153 1.57 -7.54 -6.19
N LEU A 154 0.33 -7.97 -6.47
CA LEU A 154 -0.22 -9.22 -5.95
C LEU A 154 0.55 -10.45 -6.47
N ILE A 155 0.81 -10.53 -7.77
CA ILE A 155 1.58 -11.63 -8.37
C ILE A 155 2.97 -11.72 -7.72
N MET A 156 3.64 -10.58 -7.63
CA MET A 156 4.96 -10.47 -7.03
C MET A 156 4.97 -10.93 -5.56
N LEU A 157 3.92 -10.63 -4.80
CA LEU A 157 3.79 -11.04 -3.40
C LEU A 157 3.51 -12.55 -3.24
N MET A 158 2.82 -13.17 -4.21
CA MET A 158 2.61 -14.61 -4.24
C MET A 158 3.91 -15.37 -4.52
N LEU A 159 4.76 -14.86 -5.43
CA LEU A 159 6.03 -15.46 -5.85
C LEU A 159 7.06 -15.57 -4.71
N ILE A 160 6.93 -14.80 -3.63
CA ILE A 160 7.88 -14.86 -2.52
C ILE A 160 7.74 -16.20 -1.78
N PRO A 161 8.78 -17.04 -1.73
CA PRO A 161 8.78 -18.20 -0.84
C PRO A 161 8.86 -17.71 0.61
N TYR A 162 7.75 -17.83 1.35
CA TYR A 162 7.68 -17.45 2.75
C TYR A 162 7.24 -18.64 3.58
N ALA A 163 8.14 -19.10 4.46
CA ALA A 163 7.80 -20.04 5.51
C ALA A 163 7.32 -19.24 6.73
N SER A 164 6.00 -19.15 6.91
CA SER A 164 5.40 -18.51 8.08
C SER A 164 5.87 -19.19 9.37
N LYS A 165 6.41 -18.41 10.31
CA LYS A 165 6.47 -18.82 11.72
C LYS A 165 5.04 -18.80 12.26
N ILE A 166 4.32 -19.91 12.13
CA ILE A 166 3.27 -20.20 13.10
C ILE A 166 4.01 -20.54 14.39
N ILE A 167 3.99 -19.63 15.36
CA ILE A 167 4.54 -19.87 16.69
C ILE A 167 3.61 -20.86 17.38
N THR A 168 3.82 -22.14 17.10
CA THR A 168 3.40 -23.24 17.97
C THR A 168 4.67 -23.89 18.49
N ASP A 169 5.37 -23.21 19.38
CA ASP A 169 6.26 -23.95 20.28
C ASP A 169 6.47 -23.19 21.58
N ARG A 170 5.75 -23.61 22.62
CA ARG A 170 5.88 -23.06 23.97
C ARG A 170 6.99 -23.76 24.76
N ASN A 171 7.74 -24.72 24.19
CA ASN A 171 8.72 -25.52 24.92
C ASN A 171 9.95 -25.90 24.07
N ASN A 172 10.79 -24.95 23.65
CA ASN A 172 12.20 -25.25 23.37
C ASN A 172 13.08 -23.98 23.28
N PRO A 173 14.19 -23.86 24.02
CA PRO A 173 15.12 -22.76 23.82
C PRO A 173 15.99 -23.03 22.58
N GLN A 174 16.18 -21.99 21.77
CA GLN A 174 17.26 -21.84 20.79
C GLN A 174 17.32 -22.85 19.62
N HIS A 175 16.56 -22.55 18.56
CA HIS A 175 17.06 -22.74 17.21
C HIS A 175 16.76 -21.50 16.35
N SER A 176 17.69 -20.55 16.40
CA SER A 176 17.79 -19.42 15.48
C SER A 176 18.06 -19.96 14.08
N ARG A 177 17.01 -20.24 13.30
CA ARG A 177 17.16 -20.55 11.88
C ARG A 177 17.92 -19.42 11.17
N PRO A 178 18.78 -19.73 10.20
CA PRO A 178 19.61 -18.74 9.54
C PRO A 178 18.71 -17.72 8.85
N LYS A 179 18.82 -16.45 9.27
CA LYS A 179 18.28 -15.30 8.54
C LYS A 179 18.91 -15.33 7.14
N LEU A 180 18.11 -15.08 6.09
CA LEU A 180 18.59 -15.23 4.71
C LEU A 180 19.85 -14.37 4.50
N PRO A 181 20.95 -14.95 4.00
CA PRO A 181 22.14 -14.16 3.67
C PRO A 181 21.88 -13.27 2.45
N LEU A 182 22.48 -12.08 2.48
CA LEU A 182 22.44 -11.00 1.48
C LEU A 182 22.86 -11.40 0.04
N SER A 183 23.17 -12.68 -0.23
CA SER A 183 23.53 -13.19 -1.57
C SER A 183 22.33 -13.55 -2.45
N PHE A 184 21.14 -13.76 -1.87
CA PHE A 184 19.87 -13.92 -2.60
C PHE A 184 19.27 -12.57 -3.05
N LEU A 185 20.02 -11.47 -2.87
CA LEU A 185 19.46 -10.14 -2.62
C LEU A 185 19.59 -9.11 -3.74
N LYS A 186 20.06 -9.47 -4.94
CA LYS A 186 20.51 -8.41 -5.86
C LYS A 186 19.45 -7.75 -6.73
N THR A 187 18.30 -8.38 -6.97
CA THR A 187 17.33 -7.80 -7.93
C THR A 187 15.88 -8.09 -7.57
N ASP A 188 15.55 -9.32 -7.21
CA ASP A 188 14.14 -9.74 -7.13
C ASP A 188 13.41 -9.16 -5.91
N LEU A 189 14.09 -9.07 -4.76
CA LEU A 189 13.51 -8.50 -3.53
C LEU A 189 13.50 -6.96 -3.55
N PHE A 190 14.46 -6.34 -4.25
CA PHE A 190 14.49 -4.89 -4.47
C PHE A 190 13.40 -4.47 -5.45
N CYS A 191 13.26 -5.17 -6.59
CA CYS A 191 12.13 -5.00 -7.50
C CYS A 191 10.80 -5.25 -6.78
N TYR A 192 10.76 -6.24 -5.87
CA TYR A 192 9.58 -6.52 -5.07
C TYR A 192 9.22 -5.38 -4.09
N MET A 193 10.19 -4.84 -3.34
CA MET A 193 9.95 -3.75 -2.39
C MET A 193 9.65 -2.43 -3.11
N ALA A 194 10.27 -2.22 -4.28
CA ALA A 194 10.00 -1.09 -5.17
C ALA A 194 8.68 -1.22 -5.94
N MET A 195 8.19 -2.43 -6.22
CA MET A 195 6.90 -2.63 -6.90
C MET A 195 5.72 -2.81 -5.94
N GLY A 196 5.96 -3.27 -4.70
CA GLY A 196 4.93 -3.30 -3.65
C GLY A 196 4.50 -1.90 -3.22
N ALA A 197 5.36 -0.90 -3.42
CA ALA A 197 5.10 0.51 -3.22
C ALA A 197 5.02 1.29 -4.53
N ILE A 198 4.54 0.60 -5.59
CA ILE A 198 3.96 1.31 -6.74
C ILE A 198 2.97 2.35 -6.19
N PRO A 199 3.16 3.62 -6.56
CA PRO A 199 2.48 4.71 -5.89
C PRO A 199 1.04 4.72 -6.39
N PHE A 200 0.12 4.27 -5.55
CA PHE A 200 -1.28 4.65 -5.73
C PHE A 200 -1.44 6.10 -5.33
#